data_AF-D4ATI5-F1
#
_entry.id   AF-D4ATI5-F1
#
_cell.length_a   1.000
_cell.length_b   1.000
_cell.length_c   1.000
_cell.angle_alpha   90.00
_cell.angle_beta   90.00
_cell.angle_gamma   90.00
#
_symmetry.space_group_name_H-M   'P 1'
#
loop_
_entity.id
_entity.type
_entity.pdbx_description
1 polymer ?
#
loop_
_entity_poly.entity_id
_entity_poly.type
_entity_poly.pdbx_seq_one_letter_code
_entity_poly.pdbx_strand_id
1 'polypeptide(L)'
;MARGNVGVYKVFYKGETDDFVVYVDDVASVKQWRKDKTVPLAQVVSGWKIFITHRHGAQGIHDGASKATLSNEFGTSDEVECITKILEKGDLQESEEPLIEGTASEDIQGIKLL
;
A
#
# COMPACT_ATOMS: atom_id res chain seq x y z
N MET A 1 -13.20 -20.66 9.36
CA MET A 1 -13.27 -20.31 7.91
C MET A 1 -11.98 -19.59 7.57
N ALA A 2 -11.27 -20.07 6.54
CA ALA A 2 -9.89 -19.67 6.25
C ALA A 2 -9.80 -18.17 5.96
N ARG A 3 -9.06 -17.44 6.79
CA ARG A 3 -8.71 -16.02 6.60
C ARG A 3 -7.60 -15.95 5.54
N GLY A 4 -7.91 -16.37 4.31
CA GLY A 4 -7.03 -16.23 3.15
C GLY A 4 -7.31 -14.93 2.44
N ASN A 5 -7.18 -13.80 3.13
CA ASN A 5 -7.30 -12.51 2.48
C ASN A 5 -5.89 -11.98 2.23
N VAL A 6 -5.27 -12.43 1.13
CA VAL A 6 -4.00 -11.89 0.61
C VAL A 6 -4.31 -10.60 -0.17
N GLY A 7 -5.02 -9.69 0.49
CA GLY A 7 -5.23 -8.34 -0.01
C GLY A 7 -4.08 -7.48 0.47
N VAL A 8 -3.40 -6.81 -0.46
CA VAL A 8 -2.40 -5.81 -0.12
C VAL A 8 -3.12 -4.48 0.05
N TYR A 9 -3.14 -4.00 1.29
CA TYR A 9 -3.74 -2.72 1.64
C TYR A 9 -2.65 -1.67 1.86
N LYS A 10 -2.80 -0.53 1.19
CA LYS A 10 -1.85 0.57 1.31
C LYS A 10 -2.56 1.91 1.24
N VAL A 11 -1.94 2.92 1.83
CA VAL A 11 -2.36 4.31 1.69
C VAL A 11 -1.35 5.02 0.81
N PHE A 12 -1.82 5.52 -0.32
CA PHE A 12 -1.04 6.28 -1.28
C PHE A 12 -1.21 7.77 -1.02
N TYR A 13 -0.13 8.48 -0.81
CA TYR A 13 -0.13 9.93 -0.65
C TYR A 13 0.69 10.57 -1.77
N LYS A 14 0.01 11.39 -2.57
CA LYS A 14 0.65 12.18 -3.63
C LYS A 14 1.30 13.41 -2.99
N GLY A 15 2.62 13.37 -2.86
CA GLY A 15 3.40 14.51 -2.36
C GLY A 15 3.68 15.55 -3.44
N GLU A 16 4.39 16.60 -3.05
CA GLU A 16 4.79 17.67 -3.96
C GLU A 16 6.06 17.29 -4.72
N THR A 17 7.05 16.71 -4.05
CA THR A 17 8.30 16.22 -4.67
C THR A 17 8.20 14.75 -5.05
N ASP A 18 7.72 13.91 -4.14
CA ASP A 18 7.66 12.44 -4.31
C ASP A 18 6.33 11.87 -3.84
N ASP A 19 6.00 10.69 -4.35
CA ASP A 19 4.81 9.95 -3.97
C ASP A 19 5.16 8.95 -2.88
N PHE A 20 4.32 8.88 -1.85
CA PHE A 20 4.54 8.08 -0.65
C PHE A 20 3.49 6.98 -0.50
N VAL A 21 3.91 5.85 0.04
CA VAL A 21 3.07 4.69 0.27
C VAL A 21 3.35 4.12 1.64
N VAL A 22 2.29 3.85 2.41
CA VAL A 22 2.37 3.14 3.69
C VAL A 22 1.45 1.92 3.64
N TYR A 23 1.99 0.76 4.01
CA TYR A 23 1.21 -0.47 4.09
C TYR A 23 0.44 -0.56 5.41
N VAL A 24 -0.80 -1.01 5.31
CA VAL A 24 -1.73 -1.11 6.44
C VAL A 24 -2.28 -2.53 6.52
N ASP A 25 -2.75 -2.95 7.68
CA ASP A 25 -3.32 -4.28 7.85
C ASP A 25 -4.68 -4.40 7.15
N ASP A 26 -5.51 -3.36 7.21
CA ASP A 26 -6.79 -3.30 6.51
C ASP A 26 -7.36 -1.88 6.39
N VAL A 27 -8.27 -1.70 5.43
CA VAL A 27 -8.94 -0.41 5.14
C VAL A 27 -9.88 0.02 6.27
N ALA A 28 -10.48 -0.92 7.01
CA ALA A 28 -11.43 -0.60 8.07
C ALA A 28 -10.71 -0.01 9.30
N SER A 29 -9.53 -0.53 9.65
CA SER A 29 -8.67 -0.02 10.71
C SER A 29 -8.23 1.41 10.43
N VAL A 30 -7.86 1.73 9.18
CA VAL A 30 -7.55 3.13 8.80
C VAL A 30 -8.78 4.02 8.93
N LYS A 31 -9.95 3.57 8.47
CA LYS A 31 -11.22 4.33 8.59
C LYS A 31 -11.62 4.53 10.05
N GLN A 32 -11.42 3.54 10.91
CA GLN A 32 -11.70 3.63 12.34
C GLN A 32 -10.72 4.60 13.01
N TRP A 33 -9.43 4.49 12.71
CA TRP A 33 -8.41 5.40 13.22
C TRP A 33 -8.62 6.85 12.78
N ARG A 34 -9.06 7.09 11.54
CA ARG A 34 -9.45 8.43 11.05
C ARG A 34 -10.62 9.03 11.84
N LYS A 35 -11.50 8.21 12.40
CA LYS A 35 -12.63 8.64 13.25
C LYS A 35 -12.20 8.79 14.71
N ASP A 36 -11.37 7.88 15.19
CA ASP A 36 -10.95 7.78 16.58
C ASP A 36 -9.42 7.65 16.68
N LYS A 37 -8.76 8.76 17.04
CA LYS A 37 -7.30 8.84 17.19
C LYS A 37 -6.78 8.24 18.50
N THR A 38 -7.63 7.62 19.33
CA THR A 38 -7.17 6.88 20.52
C THR A 38 -6.63 5.50 20.17
N VAL A 39 -6.97 5.00 18.97
CA VAL A 39 -6.43 3.75 18.42
C VAL A 39 -4.93 3.92 18.11
N PRO A 40 -4.04 3.05 18.63
CA PRO A 40 -2.62 3.12 18.34
C PRO A 40 -2.33 2.85 16.86
N LEU A 41 -1.47 3.66 16.24
CA LEU A 41 -1.02 3.45 14.85
C LEU A 41 -0.43 2.06 14.63
N ALA A 42 0.23 1.49 15.64
CA ALA A 42 0.78 0.14 15.61
C ALA A 42 -0.24 -0.97 15.31
N GLN A 43 -1.54 -0.71 15.52
CA GLN A 43 -2.61 -1.66 15.20
C GLN A 43 -3.22 -1.42 13.81
N VAL A 44 -2.79 -0.37 13.12
CA VAL A 44 -3.34 0.07 11.83
C VAL A 44 -2.32 -0.17 10.73
N VAL A 45 -1.05 0.17 10.97
CA VAL A 45 0.03 -0.01 10.01
C VAL A 45 0.62 -1.40 10.12
N SER A 46 0.87 -2.04 8.97
CA SER A 46 1.53 -3.35 8.91
C SER A 46 3.03 -3.24 9.29
N GLY A 47 3.59 -2.04 9.16
CA GLY A 47 4.95 -1.74 9.61
C GLY A 47 5.27 -0.25 9.60
N TRP A 48 6.33 0.11 10.32
CA TRP A 48 6.82 1.50 10.46
C TRP A 48 7.72 1.93 9.31
N LYS A 49 7.40 1.51 8.08
CA LYS A 49 8.21 1.81 6.90
C LYS A 49 7.40 2.61 5.91
N ILE A 50 7.92 3.78 5.58
CA ILE A 50 7.37 4.65 4.54
C ILE A 50 8.10 4.32 3.26
N PHE A 51 7.33 4.03 2.22
CA PHE A 51 7.86 3.75 0.89
C PHE A 51 7.65 4.94 -0.03
N ILE A 52 8.53 5.10 -1.00
CA ILE A 52 8.39 6.06 -2.09
C ILE A 52 8.31 5.31 -3.43
N THR A 53 7.59 5.89 -4.38
CA THR A 53 7.45 5.31 -5.72
C THR A 53 8.20 6.11 -6.80
N HIS A 54 8.93 7.16 -6.42
CA HIS A 54 9.64 8.04 -7.36
C HIS A 54 8.76 8.60 -8.48
N ARG A 55 7.44 8.75 -8.24
CA ARG A 55 6.42 9.12 -9.23
C ARG A 55 6.19 8.10 -10.35
N HIS A 56 6.60 6.83 -10.16
CA HIS A 56 6.27 5.72 -11.05
C HIS A 56 4.87 5.13 -10.79
N GLY A 57 4.06 5.76 -9.94
CA GLY A 57 2.71 5.29 -9.58
C GLY A 57 2.71 4.25 -8.46
N ALA A 58 1.54 3.70 -8.14
CA ALA A 58 1.37 2.83 -6.96
C ALA A 58 1.84 1.38 -7.15
N GLN A 59 2.37 1.02 -8.33
CA GLN A 59 2.64 -0.36 -8.71
C GLN A 59 4.06 -0.49 -9.24
N GLY A 60 4.92 -1.23 -8.53
CA GLY A 60 6.34 -1.39 -8.89
C GLY A 60 7.23 -1.66 -7.68
N ILE A 61 8.54 -1.47 -7.86
CA ILE A 61 9.50 -1.53 -6.75
C ILE A 61 9.29 -0.29 -5.89
N HIS A 62 9.14 -0.53 -4.60
CA HIS A 62 8.97 0.49 -3.59
C HIS A 62 10.28 0.65 -2.81
N ASP A 63 10.87 1.84 -2.86
CA ASP A 63 12.07 2.16 -2.09
C ASP A 63 11.72 2.75 -0.73
N GLY A 64 12.60 2.59 0.24
CA GLY A 64 12.42 3.20 1.56
C GLY A 64 12.62 4.72 1.48
N ALA A 65 11.69 5.49 2.05
CA ALA A 65 11.83 6.93 2.15
C ALA A 65 13.08 7.28 3.00
N SER A 66 13.94 8.14 2.47
CA SER A 66 15.07 8.69 3.24
C SER A 66 14.59 9.81 4.16
N LYS A 67 15.26 10.01 5.31
CA LYS A 67 14.95 11.12 6.24
C LYS A 67 14.98 12.49 5.57
N ALA A 68 15.88 12.70 4.61
CA ALA A 68 15.95 13.93 3.81
C ALA A 68 14.67 14.14 2.98
N THR A 69 14.18 13.08 2.33
CA THR A 69 12.93 13.10 1.55
C THR A 69 11.73 13.42 2.45
N LEU A 70 11.63 12.77 3.61
CA LEU A 70 10.57 13.03 4.58
C LEU A 70 10.61 14.48 5.09
N SER A 71 11.79 14.98 5.45
CA SER A 71 11.96 16.34 5.93
C SER A 71 11.63 17.39 4.86
N ASN A 72 11.96 17.14 3.60
CA ASN A 72 11.64 18.06 2.50
C ASN A 72 10.14 18.12 2.23
N GLU A 73 9.44 16.99 2.31
CA GLU A 73 8.02 16.90 1.95
C GLU A 73 7.08 17.20 3.12
N PHE A 74 7.38 16.68 4.30
CA PHE A 74 6.52 16.82 5.49
C PHE A 74 7.01 17.87 6.48
N GLY A 75 8.22 18.43 6.27
CA GLY A 75 8.86 19.34 7.22
C GLY A 75 9.39 18.67 8.49
N THR A 76 9.32 17.33 8.58
CA THR A 76 9.77 16.55 9.73
C THR A 76 10.49 15.29 9.25
N SER A 77 11.46 14.83 10.02
CA SER A 77 12.13 13.54 9.81
C SER A 77 11.60 12.43 10.72
N ASP A 78 10.54 12.74 11.49
CA ASP A 78 9.86 11.78 12.35
C ASP A 78 8.91 10.90 11.52
N GLU A 79 9.18 9.59 11.53
CA GLU A 79 8.44 8.61 10.74
C GLU A 79 6.98 8.48 11.21
N VAL A 80 6.72 8.61 12.52
CA VAL A 80 5.38 8.49 13.09
C VAL A 80 4.51 9.67 12.65
N GLU A 81 5.04 10.90 12.72
CA GLU A 81 4.36 12.09 12.22
C GLU A 81 4.07 11.99 10.72
N CYS A 82 5.03 11.50 9.93
CA CYS A 82 4.86 11.35 8.47
C CYS A 82 3.78 10.31 8.15
N ILE A 83 3.82 9.14 8.80
CA ILE A 83 2.79 8.09 8.66
C ILE A 83 1.42 8.65 9.01
N THR A 84 1.30 9.41 10.11
CA THR A 84 0.05 10.05 10.53
C THR A 84 -0.51 10.94 9.42
N LYS A 85 0.32 11.82 8.85
CA LYS A 85 -0.09 12.72 7.75
C LYS A 85 -0.51 11.95 6.50
N ILE A 86 0.22 10.90 6.14
CA ILE A 86 -0.09 10.02 5.00
C ILE A 86 -1.42 9.32 5.21
N LEU A 87 -1.65 8.75 6.40
CA LEU A 87 -2.90 8.07 6.74
C LEU A 87 -4.09 9.03 6.77
N GLU A 88 -3.91 10.30 7.14
CA GLU A 88 -5.00 11.29 7.15
C GLU A 88 -5.33 11.84 5.76
N LYS A 89 -4.31 12.16 4.97
CA LYS A 89 -4.48 12.88 3.68
C LYS A 89 -4.41 11.98 2.46
N GLY A 90 -3.89 10.77 2.59
CA GLY A 90 -3.70 9.84 1.48
C GLY A 90 -4.98 9.11 1.09
N ASP A 91 -4.92 8.49 -0.08
CA ASP A 91 -5.96 7.66 -0.66
C ASP A 91 -5.73 6.18 -0.31
N LEU A 92 -6.80 5.53 0.16
CA LEU A 92 -6.80 4.11 0.45
C LEU A 92 -6.82 3.32 -0.86
N GLN A 93 -5.83 2.46 -1.02
CA GLN A 93 -5.65 1.57 -2.16
C GLN A 93 -5.76 0.14 -1.65
N GLU A 94 -6.72 -0.59 -2.20
CA GLU A 94 -6.92 -2.00 -1.98
C GLU A 94 -6.55 -2.71 -3.27
N SER A 95 -5.55 -3.57 -3.21
CA SER A 95 -5.18 -4.45 -4.31
C SER A 95 -5.34 -5.88 -3.85
N GLU A 96 -6.32 -6.58 -4.40
CA GLU A 96 -6.33 -8.04 -4.40
C GLU A 96 -5.21 -8.48 -5.35
N GLU A 97 -4.12 -9.03 -4.81
CA GLU A 97 -3.19 -9.75 -5.67
C GLU A 97 -4.00 -10.93 -6.22
N PRO A 98 -4.22 -11.03 -7.54
CA PRO A 98 -4.89 -12.20 -8.06
C PRO A 98 -3.99 -13.37 -7.67
N LEU A 99 -4.52 -14.24 -6.82
CA LEU A 99 -3.97 -15.58 -6.66
C LEU A 99 -3.80 -16.07 -8.09
N ILE A 100 -2.56 -16.34 -8.50
CA ILE A 100 -2.32 -17.07 -9.75
C ILE A 100 -2.83 -18.48 -9.46
N GLU A 101 -4.15 -18.65 -9.52
CA GLU A 101 -4.76 -19.93 -9.75
C GLU A 101 -4.32 -20.28 -11.17
N GLY A 102 -3.30 -21.13 -11.26
CA GLY A 102 -2.82 -21.62 -12.53
C GLY A 102 -4.01 -22.16 -13.30
N THR A 103 -4.44 -21.43 -14.32
CA THR A 103 -5.40 -21.95 -15.29
C THR A 103 -4.66 -23.04 -16.04
N ALA A 104 -4.72 -24.26 -15.52
CA ALA A 104 -4.57 -25.44 -16.33
C ALA A 104 -5.77 -25.42 -17.30
N SER A 105 -5.53 -24.92 -18.50
CA SER A 105 -6.34 -25.26 -19.66
C SER A 105 -5.41 -25.95 -20.65
N GLU A 106 -5.30 -27.27 -20.49
CA GLU A 106 -5.11 -28.18 -21.62
C GLU A 106 -6.24 -27.92 -22.62
N ASP A 107 -5.94 -27.70 -23.89
CA ASP A 107 -6.73 -28.09 -25.07
C ASP A 107 -6.20 -27.38 -26.34
N ILE A 108 -5.07 -27.85 -26.88
CA ILE A 108 -4.72 -27.60 -28.29
C ILE A 108 -5.50 -28.63 -29.13
N GLN A 109 -6.77 -28.35 -29.40
CA GLN A 109 -7.54 -29.06 -30.43
C GLN A 109 -7.72 -28.13 -31.63
N GLY A 110 -6.77 -28.17 -32.55
CA GLY A 110 -6.76 -27.25 -33.69
C GLY A 110 -5.77 -27.59 -34.79
N ILE A 111 -5.53 -28.87 -35.11
CA ILE A 111 -4.97 -29.26 -36.40
C ILE A 111 -5.96 -30.21 -37.07
N LYS A 112 -6.92 -29.63 -37.80
CA LYS A 112 -7.72 -30.37 -38.78
C LYS A 112 -6.93 -30.40 -40.08
N LEU A 113 -6.30 -31.55 -40.32
CA LEU A 113 -5.73 -31.94 -41.60
C LEU A 113 -6.88 -32.20 -42.58
N LEU A 114 -7.05 -31.33 -43.58
CA LEU A 114 -7.58 -31.66 -44.92
C LEU A 114 -6.94 -30.70 -45.93
#